data_AF-A0A933IFD4-F1
#
_entry.id   AF-A0A933IFD4-F1
#
_cell.length_a   1.000
_cell.length_b   1.000
_cell.length_c   1.000
_cell.angle_alpha   90.00
_cell.angle_beta   90.00
_cell.angle_gamma   90.00
#
_symmetry.space_group_name_H-M   'P 1'
#
loop_
_entity.id
_entity.type
_entity.pdbx_description
1 polymer ?
#
loop_
_entity_poly.entity_id
_entity_poly.type
_entity_poly.pdbx_seq_one_letter_code
_entity_poly.pdbx_strand_id
1 'polypeptide(L)' 'LEGKVVASAFQGAAIQYEVEVGDTLLRASVTNPKGKRLFPRGDLVAGRFGPEDVGIVPEEPRAESREPSVVRSGQD' A
#
# COMPACT_ATOMS: atom_id res chain seq x y z
N LEU A 1 11.99 -2.45 10.23
CA LEU A 1 10.69 -1.79 10.43
C LEU A 1 9.66 -2.88 10.70
N GLU A 2 9.04 -2.84 11.87
CA GLU A 2 8.11 -3.88 12.33
C GLU A 2 6.67 -3.49 12.01
N GLY A 3 5.84 -4.49 11.69
CA GLY A 3 4.45 -4.27 11.34
C GLY A 3 3.61 -5.52 11.45
N LYS A 4 2.31 -5.35 11.27
CA LYS A 4 1.32 -6.43 11.30
C LYS A 4 0.73 -6.65 9.93
N VAL A 5 0.71 -7.89 9.46
CA VAL A 5 0.03 -8.23 8.20
C VAL A 5 -1.47 -8.03 8.38
N VAL A 6 -2.06 -7.12 7.60
CA VAL A 6 -3.51 -6.90 7.59
C VAL A 6 -4.17 -7.57 6.38
N ALA A 7 -3.49 -7.73 5.26
CA ALA A 7 -4.04 -8.48 4.14
C ALA A 7 -2.96 -9.23 3.36
N SER A 8 -3.37 -10.30 2.67
CA SER A 8 -2.53 -11.05 1.74
C SER A 8 -3.37 -11.51 0.56
N ALA A 9 -2.84 -11.36 -0.66
CA ALA A 9 -3.49 -11.80 -1.88
C ALA A 9 -2.49 -12.53 -2.79
N PHE A 10 -2.87 -13.71 -3.27
CA PHE A 10 -2.12 -14.41 -4.30
C PHE A 10 -2.39 -13.79 -5.68
N GLN A 11 -1.32 -13.50 -6.41
CA GLN A 11 -1.34 -12.89 -7.73
C GLN A 11 -0.48 -13.72 -8.69
N GLY A 12 -0.88 -14.97 -8.89
CA GLY A 12 -0.15 -15.92 -9.74
C GLY A 12 1.25 -16.21 -9.22
N ALA A 13 2.28 -15.62 -9.84
CA ALA A 13 3.68 -15.83 -9.50
C ALA A 13 4.16 -15.01 -8.28
N ALA A 14 3.31 -14.17 -7.71
CA ALA A 14 3.64 -13.36 -6.54
C ALA A 14 2.55 -13.43 -5.46
N ILE A 15 2.91 -13.07 -4.24
CA ILE A 15 1.96 -12.76 -3.17
C ILE A 15 2.15 -11.30 -2.81
N GLN A 16 1.05 -10.57 -2.73
CA GLN A 16 1.02 -9.20 -2.25
C GLN A 16 0.56 -9.20 -0.80
N TYR A 17 1.26 -8.44 0.04
CA TYR A 17 0.95 -8.22 1.44
C TYR A 17 0.64 -6.74 1.67
N GLU A 18 -0.33 -6.49 2.54
CA GLU A 18 -0.52 -5.19 3.15
C GLU A 18 -0.15 -5.31 4.63
N VAL A 19 0.76 -4.45 5.07
CA VAL A 19 1.40 -4.46 6.38
C VAL A 19 1.17 -3.11 7.03
N GLU A 20 0.49 -3.10 8.16
CA GLU A 20 0.30 -1.90 8.97
C GLU A 20 1.56 -1.62 9.80
N VAL A 21 2.07 -0.39 9.74
CA VAL A 21 3.26 0.09 10.44
C VAL A 21 2.98 1.49 10.99
N GLY A 22 2.79 1.58 12.30
CA GLY A 22 2.27 2.81 12.90
C GLY A 22 0.95 3.18 12.24
N ASP A 23 0.84 4.42 11.76
CA ASP A 23 -0.36 4.94 11.10
C ASP A 23 -0.32 4.79 9.56
N THR A 24 0.67 4.05 9.02
CA THR A 24 0.88 3.89 7.58
C THR A 24 0.65 2.46 7.14
N LEU A 25 0.06 2.30 5.94
CA LEU A 25 -0.06 1.01 5.28
C LEU A 25 1.05 0.82 4.25
N LEU A 26 1.92 -0.17 4.49
CA LEU A 26 2.94 -0.59 3.53
C LEU A 26 2.42 -1.74 2.67
N ARG A 27 2.74 -1.67 1.39
CA ARG A 27 2.48 -2.74 0.42
C ARG A 27 3.79 -3.42 0.06
N ALA A 28 3.87 -4.71 0.30
CA ALA A 28 5.04 -5.53 0.01
C ALA A 28 4.67 -6.69 -0.91
N SER A 29 5.63 -7.21 -1.67
CA SER A 29 5.41 -8.36 -2.54
C SER A 29 6.52 -9.39 -2.40
N VAL A 30 6.14 -10.66 -2.50
CA VAL A 30 7.06 -11.79 -2.57
C VAL A 30 6.85 -12.49 -3.91
N THR A 31 7.82 -12.33 -4.82
CA THR A 31 7.85 -13.03 -6.11
C THR A 31 8.39 -14.45 -5.96
N ASN A 32 7.84 -15.39 -6.72
CA ASN A 32 8.11 -16.82 -6.64
C ASN A 32 8.06 -17.34 -5.18
N PRO A 33 6.86 -17.41 -4.58
CA PRO A 33 6.70 -17.75 -3.17
C PRO A 33 6.99 -19.23 -2.86
N LYS A 34 7.25 -20.06 -3.87
CA LYS A 34 7.48 -21.50 -3.70
C LYS A 34 8.63 -21.75 -2.74
N GLY A 35 8.36 -22.46 -1.65
CA GLY A 35 9.34 -22.79 -0.60
C GLY A 35 9.73 -21.63 0.31
N LYS A 36 9.15 -20.43 0.13
CA LYS A 36 9.36 -19.29 1.01
C LYS A 36 8.33 -19.31 2.14
N ARG A 37 8.68 -18.69 3.26
CA ARG A 37 7.73 -18.46 4.36
C ARG A 37 6.61 -17.55 3.86
N LEU A 38 5.38 -17.96 4.15
CA LEU A 38 4.19 -17.15 3.94
C LEU A 38 3.79 -16.50 5.25
N PHE A 39 3.20 -15.31 5.17
CA PHE A 39 2.80 -14.53 6.34
C PHE A 39 1.27 -14.35 6.35
N PRO A 40 0.53 -15.12 7.17
CA PRO A 40 -0.91 -14.94 7.34
C PRO A 40 -1.30 -13.55 7.88
N ARG A 41 -2.56 -13.16 7.67
CA ARG A 41 -3.13 -11.99 8.35
C ARG A 41 -3.01 -12.16 9.87
N GLY A 42 -2.52 -11.12 10.53
CA GLY A 42 -2.27 -11.08 11.96
C GLY A 42 -0.80 -11.30 12.35
N ASP A 43 0.02 -11.85 11.46
CA ASP A 43 1.44 -12.07 11.73
C ASP A 43 2.17 -10.76 11.96
N LEU A 44 3.05 -10.77 12.96
CA LEU A 44 4.07 -9.74 13.15
C LEU A 44 5.25 -10.04 12.23
N VAL A 45 5.63 -9.04 11.44
CA VAL A 45 6.70 -9.14 10.44
C VAL A 45 7.65 -7.96 10.57
N ALA A 46 8.89 -8.17 10.11
CA ALA A 46 9.89 -7.11 10.03
C ALA A 46 10.39 -6.97 8.58
N GLY A 47 10.20 -5.79 8.01
CA GLY A 47 10.81 -5.39 6.74
C GLY A 47 12.17 -4.73 6.96
N ARG A 48 13.12 -4.98 6.05
CA ARG A 48 14.41 -4.28 5.97
C ARG A 48 14.49 -3.54 4.64
N PHE A 49 15.06 -2.35 4.69
CA PHE A 49 15.31 -1.50 3.53
C PHE A 49 16.79 -1.10 3.57
N GLY A 50 17.49 -1.25 2.45
CA GLY A 50 18.77 -0.61 2.21
C GLY A 50 18.57 0.85 1.78
N PRO A 51 19.61 1.69 1.85
CA PRO A 51 19.55 3.06 1.33
C PRO A 51 19.10 3.15 -0.13
N GLU A 52 19.43 2.13 -0.94
CA GLU A 52 19.05 2.00 -2.34
C GLU A 52 17.56 1.75 -2.58
N ASP A 53 16.84 1.26 -1.56
CA ASP A 53 15.40 0.97 -1.64
C ASP A 53 14.53 2.20 -1.35
N VAL A 54 15.14 3.32 -0.90
CA VAL A 54 14.43 4.48 -0.35
C VAL A 54 14.63 5.71 -1.23
N GLY A 55 13.52 6.31 -1.67
CA GLY A 55 13.48 7.62 -2.31
C GLY A 55 12.77 8.64 -1.43
N ILE A 56 13.32 9.84 -1.33
CA ILE A 56 12.65 10.99 -0.69
C ILE A 56 11.96 11.78 -1.79
N VAL A 57 10.64 11.92 -1.67
CA VAL A 57 9.83 12.72 -2.60
C VAL A 57 9.42 14.01 -1.86
N PRO A 58 9.59 15.20 -2.48
CA PRO A 58 9.12 16.45 -1.88
C PRO A 58 7.59 16.42 -1.74
N GLU A 59 7.07 17.12 -0.73
CA GLU A 59 5.62 17.23 -0.52
C GLU A 59 4.99 17.99 -1.70
N GLU A 60 4.10 17.33 -2.45
CA GLU A 60 3.30 18.02 -3.46
C GLU A 60 2.25 18.90 -2.77
N PRO A 61 2.00 20.12 -3.26
CA PRO A 61 0.92 20.94 -2.74
C PRO A 61 -0.40 20.20 -2.95
N ARG A 62 -1.15 19.97 -1.86
CA ARG A 62 -2.48 19.34 -1.92
C ARG A 62 -3.35 20.09 -2.92
N ALA A 63 -3.79 19.40 -3.98
CA ALA A 63 -4.78 19.94 -4.89
C ALA A 63 -6.08 20.17 -4.10
N GLU A 64 -6.52 21.44 -4.02
CA GLU A 64 -7.81 21.80 -3.45
C GLU A 64 -8.91 21.05 -4.21
N SER A 65 -9.74 20.30 -3.47
CA SER A 65 -10.88 19.57 -4.02
C SER A 65 -11.83 20.55 -4.71
N ARG A 66 -11.83 20.56 -6.05
CA ARG A 66 -12.86 21.25 -6.83
C ARG A 66 -14.16 20.48 -6.68
N GLU A 67 -15.10 21.01 -5.91
CA GLU A 67 -16.47 20.49 -5.88
C GLU A 67 -17.06 20.52 -7.30
N PRO A 68 -17.78 19.46 -7.74
CA PRO A 68 -18.40 19.45 -9.05
C PRO A 68 -19.52 20.50 -9.10
N SER A 69 -19.37 21.50 -9.96
CA SER A 69 -20.41 22.48 -10.26
C SER A 69 -21.60 21.78 -10.90
N VAL A 70 -22.70 21.64 -10.15
CA VAL A 70 -23.97 21.12 -10.65
C VAL A 70 -24.61 22.20 -11.52
N VAL A 71 -24.44 22.08 -12.84
CA VAL A 71 -25.22 22.84 -13.81
C VAL A 71 -26.67 22.31 -13.81
N ARG A 72 -27.59 23.06 -13.18
CA ARG A 72 -29.03 22.84 -13.35
C ARG A 72 -29.42 23.42 -14.71
N SER A 73 -29.57 22.56 -15.71
CA SER A 73 -30.22 22.94 -16.97
C SER A 73 -31.71 23.19 -16.69
N GLY A 74 -32.12 24.46 -16.80
CA GLY A 74 -33.52 24.85 -16.85
C GLY A 74 -34.19 24.23 -18.08
N GLN A 75 -35.42 23.77 -17.87
CA GLN A 75 -36.32 23.25 -18.88
C GLN A 75 -37.33 24.36 -19.14
N ASP A 76 -37.29 24.96 -20.34
CA ASP A 76 -38.37 25.75 -20.94
C ASP A 76 -39.00 24.92 -22.07
#